data_AF-A0A9P5M3L9-F1
#
_entry.id   AF-A0A9P5M3L9-F1
#
_cell.length_a   1.000
_cell.length_b   1.000
_cell.length_c   1.000
_cell.angle_alpha   90.00
_cell.angle_beta   90.00
_cell.angle_gamma   90.00
#
_symmetry.space_group_name_H-M   'P 1'
#
loop_
_entity.id
_entity.type
_entity.pdbx_description
1 polymer ?
#
loop_
_entity_poly.entity_id
_entity_poly.type
_entity_poly.pdbx_seq_one_letter_code
_entity_poly.pdbx_strand_id
1 'polypeptide(L)'
;MASSSRSETPEDTSFSTMDEKDPTLIGVHCQYEYCNQLDFLPFRCESCRGTFCLDHRTETSHHCSKPGEWAARRRLANQSKRSLGEGKMMADVEKPCASPTCKTTIGTSLSTGVHCSICNRDYCLKHRLGEDHDCRNLVPIGARVGRFNEQQTSAKLAFGKLRAWGAAQKAKVASTRVLPEPKPSSAAARLVAVNQLKKTAKGDAKVPPEKRVYINVDAEAATTTSKFPTGAFFYSKDWVMGRVLDAAAKALQVENVNNQGMDEKDKLRIFHVEAGRLLEFNEKVGDALVSGNRIVLLRGVGPAVPDLIQA
;
A
#
# COMPACT_ATOMS: atom_id res chain seq x y z
N MET A 1 38.04 -22.02 -16.08
CA MET A 1 36.84 -22.03 -16.94
C MET A 1 35.83 -22.93 -16.25
N ALA A 2 34.78 -22.35 -15.68
CA ALA A 2 33.79 -23.08 -14.88
C ALA A 2 32.67 -23.58 -15.80
N SER A 3 32.59 -24.90 -15.96
CA SER A 3 31.48 -25.57 -16.63
C SER A 3 30.25 -25.53 -15.71
N SER A 4 29.26 -24.71 -16.05
CA SER A 4 27.96 -24.71 -15.39
C SER A 4 27.12 -25.88 -15.90
N SER A 5 27.20 -27.02 -15.23
CA SER A 5 26.24 -28.11 -15.40
C SER A 5 24.92 -27.69 -14.77
N ARG A 6 23.99 -27.20 -15.59
CA ARG A 6 22.58 -27.04 -15.19
C ARG A 6 22.01 -28.45 -14.98
N SER A 7 21.70 -28.78 -13.74
CA SER A 7 20.91 -29.95 -13.37
C SER A 7 19.47 -29.71 -13.80
N GLU A 8 19.07 -30.29 -14.93
CA GLU A 8 17.69 -30.37 -15.35
C GLU A 8 16.92 -31.28 -14.38
N THR A 9 15.86 -30.74 -13.78
CA THR A 9 14.88 -31.52 -13.01
C THR A 9 14.25 -32.57 -13.93
N PRO A 10 14.03 -33.82 -13.48
CA PRO A 10 13.36 -34.81 -14.30
C PRO A 10 11.91 -34.36 -14.51
N GLU A 11 11.60 -33.88 -15.71
CA GLU A 11 10.26 -33.45 -16.06
C GLU A 11 9.34 -34.68 -16.07
N ASP A 12 8.44 -34.77 -15.08
CA ASP A 12 7.31 -35.73 -15.03
C ASP A 12 6.20 -35.31 -16.02
N THR A 13 6.58 -34.85 -17.21
CA THR A 13 5.65 -34.40 -18.26
C THR A 13 5.61 -35.42 -19.39
N SER A 14 4.41 -35.85 -19.75
CA SER A 14 4.17 -36.78 -20.88
C SER A 14 4.33 -36.13 -22.26
N PHE A 15 4.56 -34.81 -22.29
CA PHE A 15 4.78 -34.03 -23.51
C PHE A 15 6.27 -33.97 -23.86
N SER A 16 6.56 -34.08 -25.16
CA SER A 16 7.88 -33.91 -25.77
C SER A 16 8.03 -32.47 -26.27
N THR A 17 9.03 -31.74 -25.76
CA THR A 17 9.37 -30.40 -26.25
C THR A 17 9.93 -30.49 -27.67
N MET A 18 9.46 -29.62 -28.57
CA MET A 18 9.99 -29.53 -29.93
C MET A 18 11.35 -28.81 -29.89
N ASP A 19 12.33 -29.35 -30.62
CA ASP A 19 13.63 -28.70 -30.78
C ASP A 19 13.48 -27.49 -31.73
N GLU A 20 13.55 -26.28 -31.19
CA GLU A 20 13.35 -25.03 -31.94
C GLU A 20 14.50 -24.68 -32.90
N LYS A 21 15.58 -25.46 -32.89
CA LYS A 21 16.86 -25.07 -33.49
C LYS A 21 17.02 -25.46 -34.96
N ASP A 22 16.20 -26.38 -35.48
CA ASP A 22 16.23 -26.76 -36.90
C ASP A 22 14.85 -27.25 -37.41
N PRO A 23 14.10 -26.45 -38.19
CA PRO A 23 12.79 -26.82 -38.71
C PRO A 23 12.83 -27.92 -39.78
N THR A 24 14.02 -28.41 -40.17
CA THR A 24 14.17 -29.55 -41.09
C THR A 24 14.32 -30.90 -40.36
N LEU A 25 14.50 -30.87 -39.03
CA LEU A 25 14.61 -32.03 -38.13
C LEU A 25 13.32 -32.27 -37.31
N ILE A 26 12.15 -31.98 -37.89
CA ILE A 26 10.87 -32.14 -37.19
C ILE A 26 10.48 -33.63 -37.23
N GLY A 27 10.47 -34.28 -36.07
CA GLY A 27 9.98 -35.65 -35.89
C GLY A 27 11.00 -36.58 -35.24
N VAL A 28 10.50 -37.62 -34.57
CA VAL A 28 11.32 -38.62 -33.88
C VAL A 28 10.94 -40.00 -34.40
N HIS A 29 11.95 -40.84 -34.61
CA HIS A 29 11.74 -42.21 -35.03
C HIS A 29 11.18 -43.07 -33.89
N CYS A 30 10.24 -43.95 -34.21
CA CYS A 30 9.71 -44.93 -33.28
C CYS A 30 10.83 -45.85 -32.78
N GLN A 31 10.99 -45.96 -31.45
CA GLN A 31 12.01 -46.79 -30.81
C GLN A 31 11.68 -48.29 -30.78
N TYR A 32 10.57 -48.71 -31.39
CA TYR A 32 10.24 -50.12 -31.52
C TYR A 32 11.09 -50.77 -32.62
N GLU A 33 11.73 -51.90 -32.31
CA GLU A 33 12.79 -52.54 -33.13
C GLU A 33 12.39 -52.76 -34.60
N TYR A 34 11.10 -53.00 -34.86
CA TYR A 34 10.59 -53.36 -36.18
C TYR A 34 9.85 -52.23 -36.91
N CYS A 35 9.67 -51.05 -36.29
CA CYS A 35 8.92 -49.95 -36.88
C CYS A 35 9.83 -48.87 -37.45
N ASN A 36 10.68 -48.27 -36.60
CA ASN A 36 11.57 -47.15 -36.93
C ASN A 36 10.94 -46.05 -37.81
N GLN A 37 9.62 -45.88 -37.75
CA GLN A 37 8.90 -44.88 -38.55
C GLN A 37 9.12 -43.49 -37.96
N LEU A 38 9.44 -42.51 -38.81
CA LEU A 38 9.54 -41.11 -38.42
C LEU A 38 8.13 -40.54 -38.21
N ASP A 39 7.81 -40.18 -36.96
CA ASP A 39 6.53 -39.57 -36.60
C ASP A 39 6.77 -38.11 -36.17
N PHE A 40 5.95 -37.20 -36.68
CA PHE A 40 6.00 -35.78 -36.36
C PHE A 40 5.35 -35.49 -35.00
N LEU A 41 4.57 -36.44 -34.46
CA LEU A 41 3.97 -36.35 -33.13
C LEU A 41 4.46 -37.51 -32.23
N PRO A 42 5.63 -37.37 -31.59
CA PRO A 42 6.19 -38.42 -30.75
C PRO A 42 5.37 -38.67 -29.49
N PHE A 43 4.95 -39.93 -29.27
CA PHE A 43 4.31 -40.37 -28.03
C PHE A 43 5.34 -40.92 -27.06
N ARG A 44 5.42 -40.35 -25.85
CA ARG A 44 6.28 -40.86 -24.77
C ARG A 44 5.51 -41.80 -23.86
N CYS A 45 6.02 -43.02 -23.66
CA CYS A 45 5.43 -43.96 -22.72
C CYS A 45 5.76 -43.58 -21.26
N GLU A 46 4.77 -43.39 -20.41
CA GLU A 46 4.97 -43.03 -18.98
C GLU A 46 5.67 -44.13 -18.15
N SER A 47 5.67 -45.37 -18.66
CA SER A 47 6.27 -46.54 -18.04
C SER A 47 7.74 -46.72 -18.40
N CYS A 48 8.06 -46.95 -19.68
CA CYS A 48 9.43 -47.20 -20.14
C CYS A 48 10.18 -45.93 -20.56
N ARG A 49 9.50 -44.78 -20.67
CA ARG A 49 10.04 -43.49 -21.17
C ARG A 49 10.54 -43.51 -22.61
N GLY A 50 10.26 -44.58 -23.36
CA GLY A 50 10.54 -44.67 -24.78
C GLY A 50 9.60 -43.78 -25.61
N THR A 51 10.06 -43.41 -26.81
CA THR A 51 9.30 -42.59 -27.77
C THR A 51 8.82 -43.45 -28.95
N PHE A 52 7.54 -43.40 -29.24
CA PHE A 52 6.87 -44.27 -30.21
C PHE A 52 5.93 -43.47 -31.13
N CYS A 53 5.61 -44.06 -32.29
CA CYS A 53 4.62 -43.51 -33.22
C CYS A 53 3.18 -43.81 -32.76
N LEU A 54 2.20 -43.30 -33.49
CA LEU A 54 0.77 -43.50 -33.22
C LEU A 54 0.38 -44.97 -33.01
N ASP A 55 0.90 -45.88 -33.84
CA ASP A 55 0.58 -47.31 -33.80
C ASP A 55 1.23 -48.04 -32.61
N HIS A 56 2.35 -47.51 -32.11
CA HIS A 56 3.16 -48.10 -31.04
C HIS A 56 3.03 -47.36 -29.69
N ARG A 57 2.02 -46.49 -29.55
CA ARG A 57 1.85 -45.63 -28.35
C ARG A 57 1.43 -46.38 -27.07
N THR A 58 0.80 -47.55 -27.18
CA THR A 58 0.30 -48.30 -26.01
C THR A 58 1.34 -49.28 -25.49
N GLU A 59 1.30 -49.62 -24.20
CA GLU A 59 2.26 -50.56 -23.59
C GLU A 59 2.26 -51.94 -24.26
N THR A 60 1.11 -52.37 -24.79
CA THR A 60 0.97 -53.63 -25.51
C THR A 60 1.55 -53.56 -26.93
N SER A 61 1.45 -52.41 -27.59
CA SER A 61 1.87 -52.25 -28.99
C SER A 61 3.39 -52.26 -29.17
N HIS A 62 4.16 -51.60 -28.30
CA HIS A 62 5.63 -51.59 -28.38
C HIS A 62 6.32 -52.62 -27.48
N HIS A 63 5.57 -53.58 -26.91
CA HIS A 63 6.07 -54.53 -25.93
C HIS A 63 6.89 -53.86 -24.81
N CYS A 64 6.21 -53.00 -24.03
CA CYS A 64 6.83 -52.20 -22.98
C CYS A 64 7.70 -53.05 -22.04
N SER A 65 8.92 -52.57 -21.75
CA SER A 65 9.84 -53.21 -20.79
C SER A 65 9.36 -53.15 -19.34
N LYS A 66 8.49 -52.17 -19.02
CA LYS A 66 8.03 -51.82 -17.67
C LYS A 66 6.50 -51.65 -17.60
N PRO A 67 5.70 -52.62 -18.05
CA PRO A 67 4.26 -52.44 -18.17
C PRO A 67 3.62 -52.12 -16.81
N GLY A 68 2.77 -51.10 -16.77
CA GLY A 68 2.04 -50.70 -15.55
C GLY A 68 2.83 -49.92 -14.49
N GLU A 69 4.12 -49.60 -14.71
CA GLU A 69 4.89 -48.75 -13.78
C GLU A 69 4.27 -47.37 -13.62
N TRP A 70 3.73 -46.79 -14.70
CA TRP A 70 3.00 -45.51 -14.64
C TRP A 70 1.80 -45.58 -13.69
N ALA A 71 1.01 -46.66 -13.77
CA ALA A 71 -0.17 -46.88 -12.95
C ALA A 71 0.20 -47.14 -11.48
N ALA A 72 1.30 -47.85 -11.22
CA ALA A 72 1.83 -48.02 -9.86
C ALA A 72 2.28 -46.68 -9.25
N ARG A 73 3.04 -45.87 -10.01
CA ARG A 73 3.49 -44.54 -9.57
C ARG A 73 2.32 -43.62 -9.26
N ARG A 74 1.30 -43.60 -10.13
CA ARG A 74 0.09 -42.78 -9.93
C ARG A 74 -0.74 -43.24 -8.73
N ARG A 75 -0.83 -44.55 -8.48
CA ARG A 75 -1.49 -45.09 -7.27
C ARG A 75 -0.77 -44.66 -5.99
N LEU A 76 0.56 -44.78 -5.94
CA LEU A 76 1.37 -44.32 -4.80
C LEU A 76 1.22 -42.82 -4.58
N ALA A 77 1.25 -42.03 -5.65
CA ALA A 77 1.04 -40.58 -5.58
C ALA A 77 -0.37 -40.19 -5.11
N ASN A 78 -1.39 -40.99 -5.42
CA ASN A 78 -2.74 -40.76 -4.91
C ASN A 78 -2.89 -41.21 -3.45
N GLN A 79 -2.20 -42.27 -3.03
CA GLN A 79 -2.19 -42.71 -1.63
C GLN A 79 -1.43 -41.74 -0.70
N SER A 80 -0.38 -41.09 -1.21
CA SER A 80 0.38 -40.08 -0.43
C SER A 80 -0.36 -38.74 -0.32
N LYS A 81 -1.37 -38.49 -1.16
CA LYS A 81 -2.24 -37.32 -1.04
C LYS A 81 -3.26 -37.58 0.06
N ARG A 82 -3.02 -36.94 1.21
CA ARG A 82 -3.96 -36.91 2.32
C ARG A 82 -5.33 -36.41 1.84
N SER A 83 -6.39 -37.05 2.29
CA SER A 83 -7.75 -36.64 1.94
C SER A 83 -8.01 -35.20 2.41
N LEU A 84 -8.80 -34.43 1.65
CA LEU A 84 -9.25 -33.09 2.05
C LEU A 84 -10.03 -33.20 3.37
N GLY A 85 -9.37 -32.90 4.50
CA GLY A 85 -9.96 -32.99 5.84
C GLY A 85 -9.36 -34.05 6.76
N GLU A 86 -8.35 -34.81 6.31
CA GLU A 86 -7.70 -35.83 7.13
C GLU A 86 -7.02 -35.20 8.37
N GLY A 87 -7.57 -35.48 9.55
CA GLY A 87 -7.07 -34.97 10.84
C GLY A 87 -7.78 -33.72 11.38
N LYS A 88 -8.86 -33.24 10.75
CA LYS A 88 -9.75 -32.23 11.37
C LYS A 88 -10.89 -32.94 12.11
N MET A 89 -11.05 -32.70 13.41
CA MET A 89 -12.22 -33.18 14.14
C MET A 89 -13.44 -32.33 13.79
N MET A 90 -14.65 -32.90 13.79
CA MET A 90 -15.88 -32.15 13.49
C MET A 90 -16.02 -30.88 14.34
N ALA A 91 -15.57 -30.93 15.60
CA ALA A 91 -15.56 -29.78 16.52
C ALA A 91 -14.67 -28.61 16.06
N ASP A 92 -13.60 -28.86 15.28
CA ASP A 92 -12.74 -27.79 14.74
C ASP A 92 -13.33 -27.13 13.48
N VAL A 93 -14.27 -27.83 12.84
CA VAL A 93 -14.91 -27.43 11.58
C VAL A 93 -16.23 -26.69 11.85
N GLU A 94 -16.94 -27.06 12.92
CA GLU A 94 -18.20 -26.45 13.33
C GLU A 94 -18.01 -25.05 13.94
N LYS A 95 -18.54 -24.02 13.28
CA LYS A 95 -18.46 -22.63 13.71
C LYS A 95 -19.79 -21.91 13.49
N PRO A 96 -20.21 -20.99 14.36
CA PRO A 96 -21.42 -20.20 14.11
C PRO A 96 -21.20 -19.24 12.94
N CYS A 97 -22.29 -18.91 12.24
CA CYS A 97 -22.31 -17.85 11.23
C CYS A 97 -21.87 -16.52 11.82
N ALA A 98 -20.98 -15.82 11.11
CA ALA A 98 -20.44 -14.53 11.56
C ALA A 98 -21.44 -13.35 11.45
N SER A 99 -22.65 -13.58 10.93
CA SER A 99 -23.71 -12.57 10.88
C SER A 99 -24.43 -12.50 12.23
N PRO A 100 -24.58 -11.30 12.84
CA PRO A 100 -25.15 -11.15 14.18
C PRO A 100 -26.62 -11.58 14.29
N THR A 101 -27.34 -11.57 13.16
CA THR A 101 -28.74 -11.98 13.07
C THR A 101 -28.91 -13.49 12.87
N CYS A 102 -27.82 -14.20 12.60
CA CYS A 102 -27.83 -15.61 12.22
C CYS A 102 -27.28 -16.50 13.33
N LYS A 103 -28.04 -17.54 13.72
CA LYS A 103 -27.59 -18.56 14.67
C LYS A 103 -27.26 -19.90 14.00
N THR A 104 -27.14 -19.93 12.67
CA THR A 104 -26.84 -21.16 11.94
C THR A 104 -25.40 -21.57 12.17
N THR A 105 -25.18 -22.80 12.63
CA THR A 105 -23.86 -23.43 12.69
C THR A 105 -23.44 -23.87 11.30
N ILE A 106 -22.22 -23.52 10.93
CA ILE A 106 -21.54 -23.78 9.67
C ILE A 106 -20.51 -24.88 9.91
N GLY A 107 -20.24 -25.71 8.90
CA GLY A 107 -19.25 -26.79 9.00
C GLY A 107 -19.88 -28.15 9.26
N THR A 108 -21.21 -28.24 9.26
CA THR A 108 -21.94 -29.51 9.25
C THR A 108 -22.21 -29.96 7.81
N SER A 109 -22.53 -31.25 7.62
CA SER A 109 -22.86 -31.82 6.31
C SER A 109 -24.06 -31.15 5.62
N LEU A 110 -24.97 -30.51 6.38
CA LEU A 110 -26.13 -29.80 5.83
C LEU A 110 -25.87 -28.30 5.63
N SER A 111 -24.86 -27.74 6.28
CA SER A 111 -24.56 -26.31 6.27
C SER A 111 -23.08 -26.07 6.02
N THR A 112 -22.68 -26.17 4.75
CA THR A 112 -21.33 -25.81 4.31
C THR A 112 -21.10 -24.31 4.44
N GLY A 113 -19.91 -23.93 4.92
CA GLY A 113 -19.51 -22.53 5.07
C GLY A 113 -19.04 -21.92 3.77
N VAL A 114 -19.42 -20.67 3.56
CA VAL A 114 -18.86 -19.85 2.49
C VAL A 114 -17.99 -18.77 3.13
N HIS A 115 -16.73 -18.74 2.71
CA HIS A 115 -15.77 -17.74 3.14
C HIS A 115 -15.92 -16.46 2.31
N CYS A 116 -16.09 -15.31 2.96
CA CYS A 116 -16.10 -14.01 2.29
C CYS A 116 -14.66 -13.45 2.21
N SER A 117 -14.18 -13.17 0.99
CA SER A 117 -12.84 -12.64 0.72
C SER A 117 -12.63 -11.17 1.12
N ILE A 118 -13.71 -10.44 1.42
CA ILE A 118 -13.64 -9.01 1.76
C ILE A 118 -13.47 -8.82 3.27
N CYS A 119 -14.26 -9.53 4.07
CA CYS A 119 -14.24 -9.43 5.54
C CYS A 119 -13.57 -10.62 6.23
N ASN A 120 -13.09 -11.61 5.48
CA ASN A 120 -12.40 -12.82 5.95
C ASN A 120 -13.18 -13.58 7.04
N ARG A 121 -14.50 -13.70 6.86
CA ARG A 121 -15.41 -14.38 7.79
C ARG A 121 -16.19 -15.45 7.07
N ASP A 122 -16.60 -16.46 7.83
CA ASP A 122 -17.36 -17.59 7.31
C ASP A 122 -18.85 -17.37 7.60
N TYR A 123 -19.66 -17.51 6.55
CA TYR A 123 -21.11 -17.33 6.59
C TYR A 123 -21.85 -18.56 6.10
N CYS A 124 -23.11 -18.69 6.51
CA CYS A 124 -23.99 -19.72 6.01
C CYS A 124 -24.41 -19.41 4.57
N LEU A 125 -24.96 -20.40 3.87
CA LEU A 125 -25.44 -20.23 2.48
C LEU A 125 -26.44 -19.07 2.30
N LYS A 126 -27.23 -18.75 3.33
CA LYS A 126 -28.18 -17.63 3.33
C LYS A 126 -27.51 -16.26 3.41
N HIS A 127 -26.31 -16.18 3.97
CA HIS A 127 -25.56 -14.94 4.15
C HIS A 127 -24.24 -14.94 3.37
N ARG A 128 -24.18 -15.69 2.26
CA ARG A 128 -22.97 -15.84 1.46
C ARG A 128 -22.63 -14.57 0.66
N LEU A 129 -23.63 -13.77 0.29
CA LEU A 129 -23.46 -12.57 -0.52
C LEU A 129 -23.14 -11.38 0.38
N GLY A 130 -22.33 -10.44 -0.12
CA GLY A 130 -21.92 -9.24 0.62
C GLY A 130 -23.03 -8.23 0.89
N GLU A 131 -24.24 -8.46 0.38
CA GLU A 131 -25.45 -7.69 0.71
C GLU A 131 -26.15 -8.22 1.96
N ASP A 132 -26.03 -9.54 2.20
CA ASP A 132 -26.65 -10.24 3.32
C ASP A 132 -25.84 -10.11 4.63
N HIS A 133 -24.63 -9.56 4.54
CA HIS A 133 -23.78 -9.26 5.68
C HIS A 133 -23.06 -7.94 5.46
N ASP A 134 -22.91 -7.14 6.51
CA ASP A 134 -22.29 -5.81 6.45
C ASP A 134 -20.76 -5.86 6.21
N CYS A 135 -20.29 -6.41 5.08
CA CYS A 135 -18.87 -6.52 4.73
C CYS A 135 -18.10 -5.23 4.96
N ARG A 136 -18.73 -4.11 4.59
CA ARG A 136 -18.09 -2.78 4.54
C ARG A 136 -17.83 -2.17 5.91
N ASN A 137 -18.58 -2.59 6.92
CA ASN A 137 -18.47 -2.07 8.29
C ASN A 137 -17.65 -2.99 9.20
N LEU A 138 -17.27 -4.18 8.72
CA LEU A 138 -16.56 -5.20 9.49
C LEU A 138 -15.06 -5.14 9.18
N VAL A 139 -14.24 -5.06 10.23
CA VAL A 139 -12.79 -5.18 10.09
C VAL A 139 -12.45 -6.62 9.66
N PRO A 140 -11.67 -6.82 8.58
CA PRO A 140 -11.29 -8.15 8.11
C PRO A 140 -10.46 -8.89 9.17
N ILE A 141 -10.87 -10.12 9.49
CA ILE A 141 -10.15 -10.98 10.44
C ILE A 141 -8.86 -11.47 9.78
N GLY A 142 -7.74 -11.41 10.49
CA GLY A 142 -6.44 -11.89 9.98
C GLY A 142 -5.77 -11.00 8.93
N ALA A 143 -6.31 -9.80 8.67
CA ALA A 143 -5.50 -8.73 8.09
C ALA A 143 -4.38 -8.46 9.09
N ARG A 144 -3.19 -9.02 8.84
CA ARG A 144 -1.96 -8.40 9.34
C ARG A 144 -2.12 -6.94 8.99
N VAL A 145 -2.16 -6.07 9.99
CA VAL A 145 -1.95 -4.64 9.81
C VAL A 145 -0.64 -4.53 9.07
N GLY A 146 -0.72 -4.52 7.74
CA GLY A 146 0.42 -4.30 6.90
C GLY A 146 0.99 -2.99 7.40
N ARG A 147 2.32 -2.94 7.53
CA ARG A 147 3.11 -1.72 7.74
C ARG A 147 2.95 -0.70 6.57
N PHE A 148 1.78 -0.66 5.94
CA PHE A 148 1.34 0.28 4.93
C PHE A 148 0.38 1.33 5.52
N ASN A 149 -0.02 1.20 6.80
CA ASN A 149 -1.01 2.10 7.43
C ASN A 149 -0.43 3.03 8.51
N GLU A 150 0.89 3.14 8.64
CA GLU A 150 1.54 4.11 9.54
C GLU A 150 1.65 5.50 8.88
N GLN A 151 1.80 5.55 7.55
CA GLN A 151 1.84 6.79 6.77
C GLN A 151 0.45 7.45 6.60
N GLN A 152 -0.61 6.67 6.37
CA GLN A 152 -1.96 7.21 6.13
C GLN A 152 -2.65 7.68 7.41
N THR A 153 -2.30 7.09 8.55
CA THR A 153 -2.75 7.55 9.88
C THR A 153 -2.12 8.89 10.23
N SER A 154 -0.84 9.12 9.88
CA SER A 154 -0.16 10.39 10.11
C SER A 154 -0.81 11.59 9.41
N ALA A 155 -1.19 11.45 8.14
CA ALA A 155 -1.92 12.50 7.42
C ALA A 155 -3.31 12.75 8.06
N LYS A 156 -4.05 11.69 8.39
CA LYS A 156 -5.36 11.80 9.08
C LYS A 156 -5.24 12.44 10.47
N LEU A 157 -4.16 12.16 11.21
CA LEU A 157 -3.83 12.79 12.49
C LEU A 157 -3.45 14.27 12.33
N ALA A 158 -2.72 14.63 11.28
CA ALA A 158 -2.40 16.02 10.94
C ALA A 158 -3.67 16.83 10.62
N PHE A 159 -4.56 16.29 9.78
CA PHE A 159 -5.85 16.92 9.48
C PHE A 159 -6.77 16.99 10.70
N GLY A 160 -6.75 15.98 11.58
CA GLY A 160 -7.47 15.98 12.86
C GLY A 160 -6.99 17.10 13.80
N LYS A 161 -5.67 17.25 13.97
CA LYS A 161 -5.06 18.34 14.74
C LYS A 161 -5.35 19.72 14.13
N LEU A 162 -5.30 19.85 12.80
CA LEU A 162 -5.66 21.10 12.10
C LEU A 162 -7.13 21.48 12.32
N ARG A 163 -8.04 20.49 12.31
CA ARG A 163 -9.47 20.72 12.57
C ARG A 163 -9.73 21.13 14.02
N ALA A 164 -9.04 20.49 14.97
CA ALA A 164 -9.09 20.86 16.39
C ALA A 164 -8.52 22.27 16.63
N TRP A 165 -7.41 22.62 15.99
CA TRP A 165 -6.84 23.96 16.01
C TRP A 165 -7.78 25.00 15.39
N GLY A 166 -8.37 24.72 14.22
CA GLY A 166 -9.33 25.61 13.57
C GLY A 166 -10.59 25.84 14.41
N ALA A 167 -11.04 24.83 15.16
CA ALA A 167 -12.11 24.97 16.15
C ALA A 167 -11.67 25.83 17.35
N ALA A 168 -10.46 25.62 17.88
CA ALA A 168 -9.90 26.43 18.97
C ALA A 168 -9.69 27.90 18.58
N GLN A 169 -9.32 28.16 17.32
CA GLN A 169 -9.14 29.52 16.80
C GLN A 169 -10.49 30.22 16.58
N LYS A 170 -11.51 29.50 16.09
CA LYS A 170 -12.90 30.00 16.07
C LYS A 170 -13.42 30.34 17.47
N ALA A 171 -13.11 29.52 18.47
CA ALA A 171 -13.48 29.78 19.86
C ALA A 171 -12.77 31.02 20.44
N LYS A 172 -11.49 31.24 20.14
CA LYS A 172 -10.74 32.44 20.55
C LYS A 172 -11.18 33.73 19.85
N VAL A 173 -11.61 33.64 18.59
CA VAL A 173 -12.16 34.79 17.85
C VAL A 173 -13.57 35.14 18.36
N ALA A 174 -14.39 34.13 18.69
CA ALA A 174 -15.72 34.32 19.27
C ALA A 174 -15.68 34.94 20.69
N SER A 175 -14.63 34.68 21.48
CA SER A 175 -14.50 35.22 22.84
C SER A 175 -13.99 36.67 22.90
N THR A 176 -13.54 37.26 21.78
CA THR A 176 -12.83 38.55 21.80
C THR A 176 -13.45 39.63 20.91
N ARG A 177 -14.36 39.29 19.98
CA ARG A 177 -15.07 40.27 19.12
C ARG A 177 -16.45 39.76 18.68
N VAL A 178 -17.46 40.64 18.72
CA VAL A 178 -18.89 40.33 18.48
C VAL A 178 -19.27 40.21 16.99
N LEU A 179 -18.35 40.46 16.05
CA LEU A 179 -18.66 40.35 14.61
C LEU A 179 -17.56 39.58 13.86
N PRO A 180 -17.87 38.44 13.21
CA PRO A 180 -16.89 37.70 12.41
C PRO A 180 -16.66 38.43 11.08
N GLU A 181 -15.43 38.89 10.82
CA GLU A 181 -15.05 39.31 9.47
C GLU A 181 -15.08 38.10 8.54
N PRO A 182 -15.71 38.22 7.35
CA PRO A 182 -15.72 37.15 6.36
C PRO A 182 -14.28 36.82 5.94
N LYS A 183 -13.99 35.54 5.75
CA LYS A 183 -12.74 35.07 5.11
C LYS A 183 -12.46 35.95 3.89
N PRO A 184 -11.21 36.40 3.63
CA PRO A 184 -10.87 37.20 2.45
C PRO A 184 -10.97 36.31 1.19
N SER A 185 -12.19 36.04 0.75
CA SER A 185 -12.51 35.24 -0.42
C SER A 185 -12.30 36.02 -1.72
N SER A 186 -12.22 37.35 -1.66
CA SER A 186 -12.02 38.22 -2.82
C SER A 186 -10.54 38.55 -3.04
N ALA A 187 -10.12 38.67 -4.30
CA ALA A 187 -8.75 39.02 -4.67
C ALA A 187 -8.30 40.36 -4.05
N ALA A 188 -9.22 41.33 -3.91
CA ALA A 188 -8.96 42.61 -3.26
C ALA A 188 -8.63 42.47 -1.77
N ALA A 189 -9.34 41.60 -1.04
CA ALA A 189 -9.07 41.38 0.39
C ALA A 189 -7.73 40.68 0.62
N ARG A 190 -7.29 39.82 -0.31
CA ARG A 190 -5.95 39.22 -0.29
C ARG A 190 -4.85 40.25 -0.50
N LEU A 191 -5.04 41.21 -1.40
CA LEU A 191 -4.08 42.31 -1.61
C LEU A 191 -3.97 43.23 -0.39
N VAL A 192 -5.10 43.54 0.27
CA VAL A 192 -5.11 44.32 1.52
C VAL A 192 -4.40 43.56 2.64
N ALA A 193 -4.64 42.26 2.77
CA ALA A 193 -3.94 41.41 3.73
C ALA A 193 -2.43 41.39 3.46
N VAL A 194 -2.00 41.18 2.21
CA VAL A 194 -0.57 41.22 1.83
C VAL A 194 0.07 42.57 2.16
N ASN A 195 -0.64 43.69 1.98
CA ASN A 195 -0.11 45.01 2.33
C ASN A 195 -0.04 45.24 3.85
N GLN A 196 -0.95 44.68 4.64
CA GLN A 196 -0.83 44.68 6.09
C GLN A 196 0.36 43.80 6.55
N LEU A 197 0.57 42.65 5.90
CA LEU A 197 1.71 41.78 6.18
C LEU A 197 3.04 42.44 5.86
N LYS A 198 3.13 43.22 4.77
CA LYS A 198 4.33 44.02 4.47
C LYS A 198 4.68 45.01 5.59
N LYS A 199 3.68 45.47 6.36
CA LYS A 199 3.87 46.41 7.48
C LYS A 199 4.21 45.73 8.80
N THR A 200 3.69 44.53 9.04
CA THR A 200 3.85 43.82 10.32
C THR A 200 4.91 42.72 10.30
N ALA A 201 5.37 42.31 9.11
CA ALA A 201 6.28 41.19 8.95
C ALA A 201 7.69 41.52 9.46
N LYS A 202 8.21 40.65 10.34
CA LYS A 202 9.58 40.68 10.84
C LYS A 202 10.46 39.70 10.05
N GLY A 203 11.73 40.03 9.85
CA GLY A 203 12.65 39.19 9.09
C GLY A 203 14.01 39.84 8.87
N ASP A 204 14.90 39.12 8.20
CA ASP A 204 16.28 39.57 7.98
C ASP A 204 16.35 40.66 6.90
N ALA A 205 16.86 41.85 7.28
CA ALA A 205 17.02 42.99 6.37
C ALA A 205 17.93 42.72 5.15
N LYS A 206 18.71 41.63 5.17
CA LYS A 206 19.66 41.22 4.12
C LYS A 206 19.01 40.72 2.83
N VAL A 207 17.70 40.42 2.84
CA VAL A 207 17.00 39.93 1.64
C VAL A 207 16.47 41.12 0.82
N PRO A 208 16.77 41.24 -0.49
CA PRO A 208 16.20 42.28 -1.36
C PRO A 208 14.67 42.20 -1.41
N PRO A 209 13.95 43.35 -1.50
CA PRO A 209 12.48 43.37 -1.46
C PRO A 209 11.82 42.54 -2.56
N GLU A 210 12.45 42.39 -3.72
CA GLU A 210 11.98 41.57 -4.83
C GLU A 210 11.94 40.07 -4.53
N LYS A 211 12.81 39.62 -3.62
CA LYS A 211 12.90 38.20 -3.23
C LYS A 211 12.13 37.90 -1.94
N ARG A 212 11.49 38.89 -1.31
CA ARG A 212 10.75 38.72 -0.05
C ARG A 212 9.37 38.13 -0.31
N VAL A 213 9.13 36.96 0.26
CA VAL A 213 7.82 36.32 0.33
C VAL A 213 7.25 36.55 1.74
N TYR A 214 6.08 37.17 1.83
CA TYR A 214 5.43 37.54 3.09
C TYR A 214 4.42 36.47 3.52
N ILE A 215 4.59 35.91 4.71
CA ILE A 215 3.84 34.72 5.16
C ILE A 215 3.35 34.91 6.60
N ASN A 216 2.15 34.38 6.88
CA ASN A 216 1.64 34.25 8.24
C ASN A 216 2.05 32.90 8.83
N VAL A 217 2.73 32.92 9.97
CA VAL A 217 3.18 31.71 10.67
C VAL A 217 2.42 31.59 11.99
N ASP A 218 1.65 30.52 12.11
CA ASP A 218 0.94 30.17 13.34
C ASP A 218 1.58 28.92 13.95
N ALA A 219 1.84 28.93 15.26
CA ALA A 219 2.30 27.77 16.02
C ALA A 219 1.14 27.17 16.82
N GLU A 220 1.09 25.84 16.92
CA GLU A 220 0.12 25.15 17.75
C GLU A 220 0.35 25.45 19.24
N ALA A 221 -0.68 25.94 19.93
CA ALA A 221 -0.64 26.33 21.35
C ALA A 221 -0.26 25.18 22.30
N ALA A 222 -0.27 23.93 21.85
CA ALA A 222 0.17 22.76 22.61
C ALA A 222 1.70 22.65 22.74
N THR A 223 2.46 23.52 22.07
CA THR A 223 3.92 23.38 21.90
C THR A 223 4.69 24.67 22.20
N THR A 224 4.07 25.65 22.85
CA THR A 224 4.71 26.97 23.09
C THR A 224 4.74 27.30 24.58
N THR A 225 5.93 27.61 25.09
CA THR A 225 6.16 28.07 26.47
C THR A 225 5.89 29.60 26.63
N SER A 226 5.52 30.32 25.56
CA SER A 226 5.27 31.78 25.59
C SER A 226 4.05 32.28 24.77
N LYS A 227 3.61 33.51 25.11
CA LYS A 227 2.24 34.06 25.07
C LYS A 227 1.68 34.55 23.70
N PHE A 228 2.32 34.32 22.56
CA PHE A 228 1.81 34.79 21.25
C PHE A 228 1.95 33.74 20.14
N PRO A 229 0.88 32.99 19.80
CA PRO A 229 0.96 31.84 18.89
C PRO A 229 0.94 32.20 17.39
N THR A 230 1.00 33.49 17.03
CA THR A 230 0.83 33.95 15.64
C THR A 230 1.81 35.09 15.35
N GLY A 231 2.56 35.00 14.25
CA GLY A 231 3.50 36.03 13.81
C GLY A 231 3.53 36.17 12.28
N ALA A 232 3.70 37.41 11.81
CA ALA A 232 3.95 37.70 10.39
C ALA A 232 5.46 37.74 10.14
N PHE A 233 5.94 36.99 9.13
CA PHE A 233 7.35 36.92 8.78
C PHE A 233 7.58 37.05 7.29
N PHE A 234 8.77 37.49 6.89
CA PHE A 234 9.19 37.50 5.49
C PHE A 234 10.46 36.66 5.30
N TYR A 235 10.47 35.85 4.24
CA TYR A 235 11.58 34.95 3.90
C TYR A 235 12.00 35.14 2.43
N SER A 236 13.22 34.74 2.08
CA SER A 236 13.67 34.78 0.69
C SER A 236 13.04 33.66 -0.13
N LYS A 237 12.70 33.94 -1.39
CA LYS A 237 12.23 32.96 -2.37
C LYS A 237 13.19 31.77 -2.53
N ASP A 238 14.50 32.04 -2.38
CA ASP A 238 15.58 31.07 -2.56
C ASP A 238 15.80 30.17 -1.34
N TRP A 239 15.09 30.39 -0.22
CA TRP A 239 15.26 29.58 0.97
C TRP A 239 14.57 28.23 0.85
N VAL A 240 15.17 27.23 1.48
CA VAL A 240 14.66 25.88 1.64
C VAL A 240 13.76 25.83 2.88
N MET A 241 12.66 25.08 2.83
CA MET A 241 11.65 25.03 3.90
C MET A 241 12.23 24.63 5.26
N GLY A 242 13.24 23.78 5.32
CA GLY A 242 13.95 23.44 6.57
C GLY A 242 14.57 24.67 7.26
N ARG A 243 15.23 25.55 6.50
CA ARG A 243 15.81 26.80 7.04
C ARG A 243 14.74 27.77 7.52
N VAL A 244 13.59 27.81 6.84
CA VAL A 244 12.43 28.61 7.25
C VAL A 244 11.83 28.08 8.54
N LEU A 245 11.73 26.75 8.70
CA LEU A 245 11.28 26.11 9.92
C LEU A 245 12.15 26.52 11.11
N ASP A 246 13.48 26.47 10.97
CA ASP A 246 14.42 26.83 12.04
C ASP A 246 14.31 28.31 12.42
N ALA A 247 14.23 29.20 11.43
CA ALA A 247 14.10 30.64 11.65
C ALA A 247 12.75 30.98 12.31
N ALA A 248 11.66 30.36 11.84
CA ALA A 248 10.32 30.52 12.39
C ALA A 248 10.22 29.97 13.82
N ALA A 249 10.80 28.80 14.09
CA ALA A 249 10.84 28.19 15.41
C ALA A 249 11.63 29.06 16.40
N LYS A 250 12.79 29.59 15.99
CA LYS A 250 13.57 30.53 16.80
C LYS A 250 12.80 31.83 17.09
N ALA A 251 12.09 32.36 16.09
CA ALA A 251 11.32 33.60 16.23
C ALA A 251 10.07 33.43 17.11
N LEU A 252 9.46 32.23 17.08
CA LEU A 252 8.28 31.87 17.89
C LEU A 252 8.65 31.17 19.20
N GLN A 253 9.94 31.04 19.53
CA GLN A 253 10.46 30.34 20.71
C GLN A 253 9.93 28.91 20.86
N VAL A 254 9.78 28.20 19.74
CA VAL A 254 9.43 26.78 19.71
C VAL A 254 10.72 25.98 19.67
N GLU A 255 10.90 25.02 20.57
CA GLU A 255 12.08 24.17 20.61
C GLU A 255 12.09 23.23 19.41
N ASN A 256 13.07 23.41 18.51
CA ASN A 256 13.25 22.51 17.37
C ASN A 256 14.21 21.36 17.71
N VAL A 257 13.65 20.17 17.99
CA VAL A 257 14.39 18.95 18.34
C VAL A 257 14.55 18.00 17.13
N ASN A 258 14.30 18.49 15.90
CA ASN A 258 14.35 17.67 14.68
C ASN A 258 15.74 17.05 14.40
N ASN A 259 16.81 17.57 15.02
CA ASN A 259 18.17 17.07 14.89
C ASN A 259 18.58 16.03 15.96
N GLN A 260 17.79 15.83 17.01
CA GLN A 260 18.13 14.95 18.15
C GLN A 260 17.18 13.76 18.32
N GLY A 261 15.93 13.86 17.83
CA GLY A 261 14.90 12.82 18.01
C GLY A 261 14.90 11.75 16.90
N MET A 262 14.96 10.48 17.30
CA MET A 262 14.76 9.33 16.41
C MET A 262 13.26 9.09 16.11
N ASP A 263 12.37 9.58 16.99
CA ASP A 263 10.93 9.45 16.88
C ASP A 263 10.27 10.50 15.97
N GLU A 264 9.40 10.06 15.05
CA GLU A 264 8.66 10.95 14.14
C GLU A 264 7.63 11.84 14.85
N LYS A 265 7.30 11.53 16.10
CA LYS A 265 6.30 12.22 16.93
C LYS A 265 6.80 13.57 17.46
N ASP A 266 8.11 13.76 17.52
CA ASP A 266 8.73 14.98 18.06
C ASP A 266 9.26 15.90 16.96
N LYS A 267 9.19 15.47 15.69
CA LYS A 267 9.60 16.28 14.54
C LYS A 267 8.57 17.35 14.24
N LEU A 268 9.06 18.58 14.08
CA LEU A 268 8.28 19.74 13.64
C LEU A 268 8.20 19.78 12.12
N ARG A 269 7.00 19.94 11.58
CA ARG A 269 6.75 20.10 10.15
C ARG A 269 5.90 21.33 9.86
N ILE A 270 5.98 21.77 8.61
CA ILE A 270 5.23 22.91 8.09
C ILE A 270 4.02 22.40 7.32
N PHE A 271 2.82 22.80 7.76
CA PHE A 271 1.57 22.55 7.05
C PHE A 271 1.13 23.83 6.33
N HIS A 272 0.88 23.75 5.03
CA HIS A 272 0.35 24.88 4.26
C HIS A 272 -1.18 24.81 4.21
N VAL A 273 -1.84 25.84 4.74
CA VAL A 273 -3.30 25.83 4.95
C VAL A 273 -4.09 25.90 3.63
N GLU A 274 -3.56 26.59 2.61
CA GLU A 274 -4.32 26.84 1.38
C GLU A 274 -4.21 25.70 0.36
N ALA A 275 -3.08 24.99 0.29
CA ALA A 275 -2.93 23.78 -0.53
C ALA A 275 -3.33 22.52 0.24
N GLY A 276 -3.52 22.61 1.56
CA GLY A 276 -3.91 21.47 2.40
C GLY A 276 -2.87 20.36 2.44
N ARG A 277 -1.59 20.68 2.21
CA ARG A 277 -0.49 19.71 2.14
C ARG A 277 0.61 20.02 3.17
N LEU A 278 1.31 18.96 3.59
CA LEU A 278 2.55 19.08 4.34
C LEU A 278 3.66 19.44 3.36
N LEU A 279 4.44 20.47 3.68
CA LEU A 279 5.59 20.86 2.89
C LEU A 279 6.81 20.02 3.29
N GLU A 280 7.55 19.56 2.29
CA GLU A 280 8.80 18.85 2.50
C GLU A 280 9.92 19.80 2.89
N PHE A 281 10.89 19.31 3.67
CA PHE A 281 12.01 20.14 4.13
C PHE A 281 12.88 20.65 2.98
N ASN A 282 12.95 19.92 1.86
CA ASN A 282 13.83 20.22 0.71
C ASN A 282 13.17 21.14 -0.34
N GLU A 283 11.87 21.42 -0.23
CA GLU A 283 11.16 22.29 -1.16
C GLU A 283 11.62 23.76 -0.97
N LYS A 284 11.59 24.55 -2.05
CA LYS A 284 11.91 25.98 -1.98
C LYS A 284 10.65 26.78 -1.67
N VAL A 285 10.80 27.86 -0.91
CA VAL A 285 9.70 28.78 -0.59
C VAL A 285 9.04 29.31 -1.86
N GLY A 286 9.84 29.61 -2.90
CA GLY A 286 9.33 30.16 -4.15
C GLY A 286 8.42 29.26 -4.97
N ASP A 287 8.52 27.95 -4.78
CA ASP A 287 7.74 26.97 -5.54
C ASP A 287 6.47 26.58 -4.77
N ALA A 288 6.56 26.55 -3.44
CA ALA A 288 5.49 26.14 -2.55
C ALA A 288 4.57 27.27 -2.07
N LEU A 289 5.08 28.50 -1.95
CA LEU A 289 4.45 29.56 -1.17
C LEU A 289 4.40 30.89 -1.94
N VAL A 290 3.22 31.53 -1.87
CA VAL A 290 2.96 32.86 -2.40
C VAL A 290 2.81 33.84 -1.24
N SER A 291 3.05 35.12 -1.50
CA SER A 291 2.85 36.17 -0.48
C SER A 291 1.39 36.26 -0.08
N GLY A 292 1.11 36.16 1.22
CA GLY A 292 -0.24 36.11 1.78
C GLY A 292 -0.64 34.73 2.31
N ASN A 293 0.11 33.69 1.96
CA ASN A 293 -0.17 32.33 2.40
C ASN A 293 0.02 32.19 3.93
N ARG A 294 -0.75 31.26 4.52
CA ARG A 294 -0.63 30.91 5.95
C ARG A 294 -0.01 29.52 6.11
N ILE A 295 1.00 29.43 6.96
CA ILE A 295 1.65 28.18 7.34
C ILE A 295 1.45 27.92 8.84
N VAL A 296 1.29 26.64 9.18
CA VAL A 296 1.12 26.18 10.57
C VAL A 296 2.25 25.21 10.90
N LEU A 297 2.89 25.43 12.05
CA LEU A 297 3.90 24.53 12.60
C LEU A 297 3.22 23.47 13.46
N LEU A 298 3.37 22.19 13.09
CA LEU A 298 2.78 21.05 13.81
C LEU A 298 3.88 20.06 14.22
N ARG A 299 3.75 19.51 15.43
CA ARG A 299 4.59 18.41 15.93
C ARG A 299 3.94 17.04 15.73
N GLY A 300 4.76 16.06 15.38
CA GLY A 300 4.34 14.65 15.33
C GLY A 300 3.33 14.34 14.25
N VAL A 301 3.49 14.99 13.11
CA VAL A 301 2.85 14.64 11.85
C VAL A 301 3.92 13.90 11.03
N GLY A 302 3.64 12.67 10.64
CA GLY A 302 4.55 11.82 9.86
C GLY A 302 4.96 12.43 8.51
N PRO A 303 5.76 11.72 7.69
CA PRO A 303 6.28 12.23 6.43
C PRO A 303 5.23 12.87 5.52
N ALA A 304 5.64 13.94 4.82
CA ALA A 304 4.84 14.51 3.75
C ALA A 304 4.59 13.39 2.72
N VAL A 305 3.32 13.23 2.35
CA VAL A 305 2.89 12.20 1.40
C VAL A 305 3.23 12.73 0.01
N PRO A 306 4.09 12.05 -0.78
CA PRO A 306 4.18 12.31 -2.22
C PRO A 306 2.87 11.87 -2.86
N ASP A 307 2.35 12.67 -3.78
CA ASP A 307 1.03 12.54 -4.43
C ASP A 307 0.63 11.10 -4.78
N LEU A 308 -0.45 10.60 -4.15
CA LEU A 308 -1.10 9.32 -4.45
C LEU A 308 -2.13 9.46 -5.59
N ILE A 309 -1.75 10.12 -6.69
CA ILE A 309 -2.51 10.10 -7.94
C ILE A 309 -1.61 9.59 -9.05
N GLN A 310 -1.31 8.28 -9.02
CA GLN A 310 -1.06 7.41 -10.18
C GLN A 310 -0.65 6.01 -9.68
N ALA A 311 -1.65 5.15 -9.49
CA ALA A 311 -1.59 3.70 -9.64
C ALA A 311 -3.02 3.15 -9.58
#